data_AF-A0A4Y9FE20-F1
#
_entry.id   AF-A0A4Y9FE20-F1
#
_cell.length_a   1.000
_cell.length_b   1.000
_cell.length_c   1.000
_cell.angle_alpha   90.00
_cell.angle_beta   90.00
_cell.angle_gamma   90.00
#
_symmetry.space_group_name_H-M   'P 1'
#
loop_
_entity.id
_entity.type
_entity.pdbx_description
1 polymer ?
#
loop_
_entity_poly.entity_id
_entity_poly.type
_entity_poly.pdbx_seq_one_letter_code
_entity_poly.pdbx_strand_id
1 'polypeptide(L)'
;MRIAQIAPLYEAVPPKFYGGTERVVHALVEELVRRGHEVTLFASADSRTSARLVPMAEGGLRLLGARDGLALHIAMLEEVYAQADRFDIIHSHVDYLAFPFARHSPTPTLTTLHGRLDLPEIRRILSRFPEQPLVSISHSQRAPVRDLSLRWQATVYNGIRLENFSPTFRTPPTFP
;
A
#
# COMPACT_ATOMS: atom_id res chain seq x y z
N MET A 1 8.55 9.64 -14.68
CA MET A 1 9.15 9.28 -13.37
C MET A 1 9.20 7.78 -13.26
N ARG A 2 10.23 7.27 -12.59
CA ARG A 2 10.42 5.87 -12.18
C ARG A 2 9.90 5.71 -10.76
N ILE A 3 8.85 4.93 -10.58
CA ILE A 3 8.12 4.80 -9.31
C ILE A 3 8.17 3.34 -8.86
N ALA A 4 8.69 3.09 -7.66
CA ALA A 4 8.53 1.81 -6.98
C ALA A 4 7.23 1.82 -6.18
N GLN A 5 6.37 0.82 -6.39
CA GLN A 5 5.17 0.58 -5.62
C GLN A 5 5.38 -0.68 -4.79
N ILE A 6 5.35 -0.58 -3.46
CA ILE A 6 5.48 -1.71 -2.54
C ILE A 6 4.10 -2.10 -2.04
N ALA A 7 3.61 -3.27 -2.45
CA ALA A 7 2.34 -3.82 -1.98
C ALA A 7 2.56 -4.73 -0.75
N PRO A 8 1.56 -4.90 0.13
CA PRO A 8 1.56 -6.02 1.06
C PRO A 8 1.52 -7.34 0.30
N LEU A 9 2.16 -8.37 0.85
CA LEU A 9 2.24 -9.70 0.24
C LEU A 9 1.07 -10.63 0.62
N TYR A 10 0.20 -10.20 1.53
CA TYR A 10 -0.88 -11.06 2.04
C TYR A 10 -1.86 -11.51 0.96
N GLU A 11 -2.10 -10.65 -0.04
CA GLU A 11 -2.96 -10.92 -1.19
C GLU A 11 -2.23 -10.56 -2.49
N ALA A 12 -2.71 -11.11 -3.60
CA ALA A 12 -2.30 -10.68 -4.93
C ALA A 12 -2.78 -9.25 -5.22
N VAL A 13 -2.13 -8.58 -6.19
CA VAL A 13 -2.55 -7.26 -6.71
C VAL A 13 -3.02 -7.42 -8.15
N PRO A 14 -4.31 -7.24 -8.49
CA PRO A 14 -5.44 -7.07 -7.58
C PRO A 14 -5.76 -8.37 -6.83
N PRO A 15 -6.47 -8.27 -5.69
CA PRO A 15 -6.78 -9.43 -4.87
C PRO A 15 -7.82 -10.32 -5.53
N LYS A 16 -7.64 -11.64 -5.39
CA LYS A 16 -8.60 -12.65 -5.88
C LYS A 16 -9.91 -12.65 -5.09
N PHE A 17 -9.82 -12.37 -3.79
CA PHE A 17 -10.94 -12.37 -2.87
C PHE A 17 -10.96 -11.09 -2.03
N TYR A 18 -10.66 -11.21 -0.73
CA TYR A 18 -10.45 -10.08 0.18
C TYR A 18 -9.13 -9.38 -0.13
N GLY A 19 -9.08 -8.06 0.11
CA GLY A 19 -7.90 -7.22 -0.09
C GLY A 19 -8.30 -5.77 -0.35
N GLY A 20 -8.30 -4.94 0.70
CA GLY A 20 -8.62 -3.51 0.58
C GLY A 20 -7.43 -2.74 0.02
N THR A 21 -6.28 -2.90 0.68
CA THR A 21 -5.02 -2.24 0.31
C THR A 21 -4.59 -2.61 -1.10
N GLU A 22 -4.59 -3.90 -1.44
CA GLU A 22 -4.14 -4.40 -2.74
C GLU A 22 -5.03 -3.90 -3.89
N ARG A 23 -6.33 -3.69 -3.64
CA ARG A 23 -7.25 -3.08 -4.62
C ARG A 23 -6.91 -1.60 -4.86
N VAL A 24 -6.57 -0.87 -3.81
CA VAL A 24 -6.13 0.53 -3.91
C VAL A 24 -4.78 0.61 -4.64
N VAL A 25 -3.82 -0.25 -4.28
CA VAL A 25 -2.51 -0.34 -4.94
C VAL A 25 -2.69 -0.64 -6.42
N HIS A 26 -3.53 -1.62 -6.79
CA HIS A 26 -3.80 -1.94 -8.19
C HIS A 26 -4.36 -0.73 -8.95
N ALA A 27 -5.39 -0.07 -8.41
CA ALA A 27 -5.99 1.09 -9.06
C ALA A 27 -4.98 2.23 -9.26
N LEU A 28 -4.15 2.49 -8.25
CA LEU A 28 -3.09 3.51 -8.31
C LEU A 28 -2.01 3.15 -9.34
N VAL A 29 -1.51 1.92 -9.32
CA VAL A 29 -0.48 1.44 -10.26
C VAL A 29 -0.95 1.58 -11.71
N GLU A 30 -2.14 1.07 -12.02
CA GLU A 30 -2.65 1.13 -13.40
C GLU A 30 -2.85 2.57 -13.87
N GLU A 31 -3.31 3.46 -13.00
CA GLU A 31 -3.50 4.88 -13.34
C GLU A 31 -2.17 5.62 -13.49
N LEU A 32 -1.14 5.29 -12.69
CA LEU A 32 0.21 5.83 -12.85
C LEU A 32 0.85 5.38 -14.17
N VAL A 33 0.71 4.09 -14.53
CA VAL A 33 1.17 3.57 -15.83
C VAL A 33 0.44 4.29 -16.97
N ARG A 34 -0.89 4.42 -16.88
CA ARG A 34 -1.71 5.11 -17.90
C ARG A 34 -1.29 6.58 -18.10
N ARG A 35 -0.78 7.23 -17.05
CA ARG A 35 -0.25 8.61 -17.11
C ARG A 35 1.18 8.70 -17.65
N GLY A 36 1.79 7.58 -18.04
CA GLY A 36 3.12 7.55 -18.65
C GLY A 36 4.27 7.47 -17.65
N HIS A 37 4.03 7.08 -16.40
CA HIS A 37 5.09 6.80 -15.44
C HIS A 37 5.66 5.39 -15.64
N GLU A 38 6.96 5.24 -15.41
CA GLU A 38 7.63 3.94 -15.37
C GLU A 38 7.43 3.33 -13.98
N VAL A 39 6.45 2.43 -13.85
CA VAL A 39 6.10 1.84 -12.55
C VAL A 39 6.70 0.44 -12.42
N THR A 40 7.35 0.18 -11.29
CA THR A 40 7.73 -1.16 -10.85
C THR A 40 6.90 -1.52 -9.62
N LEU A 41 6.15 -2.62 -9.69
CA LEU A 41 5.35 -3.15 -8.59
C LEU A 41 6.09 -4.31 -7.93
N PHE A 42 6.34 -4.18 -6.64
CA PHE A 42 6.86 -5.23 -5.77
C PHE A 42 5.68 -5.87 -5.04
N ALA A 43 5.34 -7.11 -5.43
CA ALA A 43 4.15 -7.82 -4.95
C ALA A 43 4.32 -9.34 -5.11
N SER A 44 3.30 -10.14 -4.78
CA SER A 44 3.31 -11.58 -5.03
C SER A 44 3.30 -11.88 -6.55
N ALA A 45 3.88 -13.03 -6.94
CA ALA A 45 4.03 -13.43 -8.33
C ALA A 45 2.71 -13.67 -9.07
N ASP A 46 1.62 -13.96 -8.34
CA ASP A 46 0.28 -14.13 -8.89
C ASP A 46 -0.48 -12.80 -9.10
N SER A 47 0.19 -11.67 -8.92
CA SER A 47 -0.32 -10.33 -9.22
C SER A 47 -0.45 -10.09 -10.73
N ARG A 48 -1.41 -9.26 -11.13
CA ARG A 48 -1.67 -8.84 -12.51
C ARG A 48 -1.64 -7.32 -12.60
N THR A 49 -0.74 -6.79 -13.42
CA THR A 49 -0.57 -5.36 -13.60
C THR A 49 0.02 -5.04 -14.98
N SER A 50 -0.22 -3.82 -15.46
CA SER A 50 0.45 -3.24 -16.63
C SER A 50 1.84 -2.67 -16.31
N ALA A 51 2.20 -2.56 -15.02
CA ALA A 51 3.54 -2.17 -14.57
C ALA A 51 4.56 -3.32 -14.70
N ARG A 52 5.85 -3.02 -14.50
CA ARG A 52 6.86 -4.07 -14.32
C ARG A 52 6.65 -4.75 -12.96
N LEU A 53 6.25 -6.02 -12.96
CA LEU A 53 6.14 -6.82 -11.74
C LEU A 53 7.51 -7.39 -11.33
N VAL A 54 7.88 -7.22 -10.06
CA VAL A 54 8.98 -7.95 -9.41
C VAL A 54 8.38 -8.86 -8.33
N PRO A 55 8.44 -10.19 -8.52
CA PRO A 55 7.81 -11.13 -7.59
C PRO A 55 8.61 -11.22 -6.29
N MET A 56 7.91 -11.10 -5.16
CA MET A 56 8.47 -11.11 -3.80
C MET A 56 7.95 -12.25 -2.93
N ALA A 57 6.97 -13.00 -3.45
CA ALA A 57 6.45 -14.25 -2.92
C ALA A 57 5.81 -15.03 -4.08
N GLU A 58 5.69 -16.35 -3.96
CA GLU A 58 5.05 -17.19 -5.01
C GLU A 58 3.56 -16.84 -5.24
N GLY A 59 2.92 -16.27 -4.23
CA GLY A 59 1.50 -15.92 -4.26
C GLY A 59 1.08 -15.17 -3.00
N GLY A 60 -0.19 -14.77 -2.92
CA GLY A 60 -0.74 -14.13 -1.72
C GLY A 60 -0.55 -15.00 -0.47
N LEU A 61 0.20 -14.48 0.51
CA LEU A 61 0.67 -15.24 1.69
C LEU A 61 -0.47 -15.88 2.49
N ARG A 62 -1.65 -15.24 2.53
CA ARG A 62 -2.82 -15.81 3.22
C ARG A 62 -3.30 -17.09 2.56
N LEU A 63 -3.39 -17.12 1.23
CA LEU A 63 -3.84 -18.31 0.49
C LEU A 63 -2.79 -19.41 0.48
N LEU A 64 -1.51 -19.04 0.54
CA LEU A 64 -0.41 -20.00 0.64
C LEU A 64 -0.17 -20.52 2.07
N GLY A 65 -0.87 -19.99 3.07
CA GLY A 65 -0.72 -20.43 4.46
C GLY A 65 0.68 -20.14 5.03
N ALA A 66 1.30 -19.02 4.64
CA ALA A 66 2.60 -18.63 5.15
C ALA A 66 2.56 -18.45 6.68
N ARG A 67 3.53 -19.04 7.38
CA ARG A 67 3.58 -19.01 8.86
C ARG A 67 4.10 -17.69 9.41
N ASP A 68 5.07 -17.10 8.72
CA ASP A 68 5.67 -15.82 9.08
C ASP A 68 5.65 -14.89 7.87
N GLY A 69 4.59 -14.11 7.76
CA GLY A 69 4.49 -13.10 6.71
C GLY A 69 5.47 -11.94 6.90
N LEU A 70 5.86 -11.62 8.13
CA LEU A 70 6.75 -10.49 8.41
C LEU A 70 8.16 -10.76 7.88
N ALA A 71 8.68 -11.98 8.05
CA ALA A 71 9.97 -12.37 7.49
C ALA A 71 10.04 -12.12 5.97
N LEU A 72 8.98 -12.45 5.24
CA LEU A 72 8.91 -12.24 3.79
C LEU A 72 8.79 -10.75 3.42
N HIS A 73 8.07 -9.95 4.22
CA HIS A 73 8.04 -8.50 4.00
C HIS A 73 9.40 -7.85 4.27
N ILE A 74 10.14 -8.31 5.29
CA ILE A 74 11.50 -7.81 5.57
C ILE A 74 12.45 -8.17 4.41
N ALA A 75 12.37 -9.39 3.88
CA ALA A 75 13.15 -9.78 2.70
C ALA A 75 12.80 -8.94 1.46
N MET A 76 11.51 -8.71 1.20
CA MET A 76 11.06 -7.81 0.13
C MET A 76 11.60 -6.39 0.31
N LEU A 77 11.54 -5.85 1.55
CA LEU A 77 12.00 -4.50 1.81
C LEU A 77 13.51 -4.37 1.59
N GLU A 78 14.30 -5.35 1.98
CA GLU A 78 15.73 -5.40 1.62
C GLU A 78 15.87 -5.24 0.09
N GLU A 79 15.27 -6.14 -0.68
CA GLU A 79 15.43 -6.21 -2.13
C GLU A 79 14.96 -4.92 -2.84
N VAL A 80 13.91 -4.27 -2.33
CA VAL A 80 13.45 -2.96 -2.84
C VAL A 80 14.50 -1.89 -2.59
N TYR A 81 15.01 -1.81 -1.36
CA TYR A 81 15.90 -0.72 -0.96
C TYR A 81 17.34 -0.90 -1.43
N ALA A 82 17.78 -2.14 -1.69
CA ALA A 82 19.06 -2.44 -2.34
C ALA A 82 19.17 -1.84 -3.75
N GLN A 83 18.04 -1.54 -4.39
CA GLN A 83 17.97 -0.95 -5.72
C GLN A 83 17.18 0.37 -5.74
N ALA A 84 17.12 1.07 -4.59
CA ALA A 84 16.34 2.29 -4.41
C ALA A 84 16.75 3.42 -5.37
N ASP A 85 18.04 3.50 -5.72
CA ASP A 85 18.64 4.51 -6.61
C ASP A 85 18.12 4.45 -8.06
N ARG A 86 17.46 3.35 -8.42
CA ARG A 86 16.79 3.19 -9.72
C ARG A 86 15.47 3.96 -9.82
N PHE A 87 14.93 4.43 -8.70
CA PHE A 87 13.63 5.07 -8.63
C PHE A 87 13.76 6.55 -8.27
N ASP A 88 12.86 7.37 -8.80
CA ASP A 88 12.76 8.77 -8.41
C ASP A 88 11.97 8.90 -7.09
N ILE A 89 11.08 7.95 -6.80
CA ILE A 89 10.29 7.86 -5.57
C ILE A 89 9.88 6.41 -5.28
N ILE A 90 9.84 6.05 -4.00
CA ILE A 90 9.28 4.79 -3.51
C ILE A 90 7.95 5.10 -2.81
N HIS A 91 6.88 4.40 -3.16
CA HIS A 91 5.59 4.51 -2.50
C HIS A 91 5.27 3.19 -1.78
N SER A 92 5.26 3.25 -0.45
CA SER A 92 5.02 2.10 0.41
C SER A 92 3.58 2.01 0.90
N HIS A 93 3.02 0.80 0.84
CA HIS A 93 1.71 0.44 1.39
C HIS A 93 1.80 -0.61 2.50
N VAL A 94 3.01 -0.84 3.05
CA VAL A 94 3.27 -1.82 4.12
C VAL A 94 3.46 -1.14 5.49
N ASP A 95 2.76 -0.03 5.69
CA ASP A 95 2.77 0.80 6.90
C ASP A 95 4.19 1.09 7.41
N TYR A 96 4.42 0.92 8.71
CA TYR A 96 5.67 1.27 9.40
C TYR A 96 6.84 0.33 9.08
N LEU A 97 6.59 -0.80 8.41
CA LEU A 97 7.64 -1.79 8.13
C LEU A 97 8.76 -1.19 7.25
N ALA A 98 8.40 -0.26 6.36
CA ALA A 98 9.37 0.39 5.49
C ALA A 98 10.21 1.48 6.17
N PHE A 99 9.82 1.99 7.35
CA PHE A 99 10.47 3.17 7.93
C PHE A 99 11.97 3.02 8.24
N PRO A 100 12.45 1.90 8.82
CA PRO A 100 13.88 1.73 9.07
C PRO A 100 14.70 1.75 7.79
N PHE A 101 14.17 1.24 6.69
CA PHE A 101 14.82 1.23 5.39
C PHE A 101 14.75 2.61 4.72
N ALA A 102 13.56 3.22 4.72
CA ALA A 102 13.31 4.55 4.17
C ALA A 102 14.23 5.61 4.78
N ARG A 103 14.46 5.58 6.09
CA ARG A 103 15.36 6.50 6.79
C ARG A 103 16.79 6.52 6.23
N HIS A 104 17.28 5.40 5.72
CA HIS A 104 18.63 5.25 5.21
C HIS A 104 18.69 5.25 3.68
N SER A 105 17.55 5.43 3.00
CA SER A 105 17.51 5.47 1.55
C SER A 105 17.80 6.88 1.03
N PRO A 106 18.64 7.03 -0.03
CA PRO A 106 18.80 8.30 -0.72
C PRO A 106 17.54 8.68 -1.52
N THR A 107 16.71 7.69 -1.87
CA THR A 107 15.48 7.88 -2.63
C THR A 107 14.32 8.18 -1.68
N PRO A 108 13.52 9.23 -1.92
CA PRO A 108 12.41 9.56 -1.04
C PRO A 108 11.36 8.45 -1.02
N THR A 109 10.95 8.05 0.18
CA THR A 109 9.83 7.14 0.40
C THR A 109 8.60 7.90 0.90
N LEU A 110 7.48 7.74 0.21
CA LEU A 110 6.15 8.14 0.66
C LEU A 110 5.41 6.90 1.20
N THR A 111 4.81 6.98 2.38
CA THR A 111 4.03 5.86 2.93
C THR A 111 2.56 6.24 3.05
N THR A 112 1.68 5.45 2.43
CA THR A 112 0.25 5.50 2.75
C THR A 112 -0.03 4.55 3.91
N LEU A 113 -0.56 5.08 5.01
CA LEU A 113 -0.97 4.27 6.15
C LEU A 113 -2.35 3.67 5.92
N HIS A 114 -2.48 2.35 6.01
CA HIS A 114 -3.74 1.60 5.87
C HIS A 114 -4.25 1.05 7.20
N GLY A 115 -3.32 0.72 8.11
CA GLY A 115 -3.62 0.16 9.41
C GLY A 115 -4.28 1.14 10.39
N ARG A 116 -4.64 0.58 11.55
CA ARG A 116 -5.14 1.33 12.71
C ARG A 116 -4.02 2.18 13.31
N LEU A 117 -4.33 3.42 13.67
CA LEU A 117 -3.35 4.35 14.29
C LEU A 117 -3.57 4.55 15.79
N ASP A 118 -4.59 3.93 16.38
CA ASP A 118 -4.94 4.07 17.79
C ASP A 118 -4.23 3.07 18.72
N LEU A 119 -3.54 2.08 18.16
CA LEU A 119 -2.83 1.07 18.94
C LEU A 119 -1.56 1.65 19.60
N PRO A 120 -1.26 1.33 20.87
CA PRO A 120 -0.08 1.83 21.57
C PRO A 120 1.25 1.53 20.86
N GLU A 121 1.37 0.36 20.23
CA GLU A 121 2.55 -0.08 19.48
C GLU A 121 2.76 0.78 18.23
N ILE A 122 1.67 1.11 17.54
CA ILE A 122 1.69 1.98 16.36
C ILE A 122 2.05 3.41 16.74
N ARG A 123 1.49 3.93 17.84
CA ARG A 123 1.88 5.23 18.38
C ARG A 123 3.37 5.28 18.74
N ARG A 124 3.88 4.21 19.37
CA ARG A 124 5.30 4.08 19.71
C ARG A 124 6.18 4.12 18.46
N ILE A 125 5.87 3.37 17.40
CA ILE A 125 6.71 3.39 16.19
C ILE A 125 6.62 4.73 15.46
N LEU A 126 5.42 5.32 15.30
CA LEU A 126 5.25 6.61 14.63
C LEU A 126 6.04 7.73 15.33
N SER A 127 6.04 7.76 16.67
CA SER A 127 6.83 8.74 17.43
C SER A 127 8.35 8.62 17.26
N ARG A 128 8.84 7.46 16.79
CA ARG A 128 10.26 7.22 16.51
C ARG A 128 10.68 7.60 15.09
N PHE A 129 9.71 7.81 14.20
CA PHE A 129 9.92 8.13 12.79
C PHE A 129 9.08 9.35 12.35
N PRO A 130 9.09 10.47 13.10
CA PRO A 130 8.25 11.64 12.78
C PRO A 130 8.61 12.30 11.44
N GLU A 131 9.83 12.07 10.95
CA GLU A 131 10.36 12.64 9.71
C GLU A 131 9.81 12.00 8.44
N GLN A 132 9.24 10.79 8.54
CA GLN A 132 8.78 10.02 7.38
C GLN A 132 7.60 10.71 6.69
N PRO A 133 7.62 10.89 5.36
CA PRO A 133 6.49 11.45 4.62
C PRO A 133 5.28 10.51 4.63
N LEU A 134 4.15 10.96 5.18
CA LEU A 134 2.95 10.13 5.34
C LEU A 134 1.74 10.63 4.54
N VAL A 135 0.96 9.69 4.00
CA VAL A 135 -0.39 9.90 3.49
C VAL A 135 -1.38 9.15 4.37
N SER A 136 -2.46 9.83 4.75
CA SER A 136 -3.60 9.20 5.42
C SER A 136 -4.74 8.96 4.44
N ILE A 137 -5.48 7.88 4.62
CA ILE A 137 -6.66 7.56 3.80
C ILE A 137 -7.94 8.31 4.21
N SER A 138 -7.90 9.04 5.33
CA SER A 138 -8.96 9.98 5.73
C SER A 138 -8.48 10.95 6.81
N HIS A 139 -9.22 12.06 7.01
CA HIS A 139 -8.96 12.93 8.16
C HIS A 139 -9.29 12.27 9.51
N SER A 140 -10.24 11.33 9.52
CA SER A 140 -10.59 10.56 10.72
C SER A 140 -9.47 9.63 11.15
N GLN A 141 -8.76 9.00 10.19
CA GLN A 141 -7.62 8.12 10.47
C GLN A 141 -6.53 8.81 11.29
N ARG A 142 -6.33 10.13 11.09
CA ARG A 142 -5.32 10.90 11.84
C ARG A 142 -5.73 11.16 13.30
N ALA A 143 -7.02 11.07 13.63
CA ALA A 143 -7.55 11.48 14.93
C ALA A 143 -6.81 10.86 16.14
N PRO A 144 -6.52 9.55 16.14
CA PRO A 144 -5.85 8.91 17.27
C PRO A 144 -4.39 9.32 17.47
N VAL A 145 -3.78 10.04 16.53
CA VAL A 145 -2.36 10.46 16.56
C VAL A 145 -2.18 11.96 16.34
N ARG A 146 -3.23 12.76 16.54
CA ARG A 146 -3.19 14.22 16.35
C ARG A 146 -2.20 14.92 17.28
N ASP A 147 -1.89 14.30 18.41
CA ASP A 147 -0.92 14.78 19.38
C ASP A 147 0.55 14.54 18.95
N LEU A 148 0.79 13.69 17.94
CA LEU A 148 2.12 13.43 17.41
C LEU A 148 2.45 14.42 16.28
N SER A 149 3.68 14.96 16.30
CA SER A 149 4.22 15.81 15.23
C SER A 149 4.69 14.95 14.04
N LEU A 150 3.75 14.42 13.27
CA LEU A 150 4.02 13.58 12.09
C LEU A 150 4.01 14.39 10.80
N ARG A 151 4.88 14.03 9.85
CA ARG A 151 5.04 14.73 8.56
C ARG A 151 4.01 14.31 7.50
N TRP A 152 2.74 14.65 7.75
CA TRP A 152 1.65 14.42 6.80
C TRP A 152 1.82 15.24 5.51
N GLN A 153 1.92 14.58 4.36
CA GLN A 153 1.95 15.22 3.04
C GLN A 153 0.55 15.51 2.51
N ALA A 154 -0.37 14.56 2.68
CA ALA A 154 -1.73 14.69 2.15
C ALA A 154 -2.72 13.73 2.84
N THR A 155 -4.01 14.06 2.74
CA THR A 155 -5.09 13.09 2.94
C THR A 155 -5.60 12.71 1.55
N VAL A 156 -5.50 11.42 1.19
CA VAL A 156 -5.98 10.91 -0.10
C VAL A 156 -6.97 9.80 0.18
N TYR A 157 -8.26 10.08 -0.05
CA TYR A 157 -9.31 9.10 0.16
C TYR A 157 -9.20 7.94 -0.83
N ASN A 158 -9.51 6.74 -0.36
CA ASN A 158 -9.61 5.58 -1.23
C ASN A 158 -10.73 5.79 -2.25
N GLY A 159 -10.49 5.37 -3.49
CA GLY A 159 -11.47 5.38 -4.57
C GLY A 159 -11.79 3.97 -5.06
N ILE A 160 -12.90 3.86 -5.78
CA ILE A 160 -13.28 2.65 -6.50
C ILE A 160 -13.49 3.00 -7.99
N ARG A 161 -13.34 2.00 -8.84
CA ARG A 161 -13.71 2.09 -10.26
C ARG A 161 -15.21 1.91 -10.38
N LEU A 162 -15.94 2.99 -10.67
CA LEU A 162 -17.41 3.00 -10.70
C LEU A 162 -17.97 2.07 -11.77
N GLU A 163 -17.23 1.86 -12.87
CA GLU A 163 -17.58 0.92 -13.94
C GLU A 163 -17.74 -0.53 -13.46
N ASN A 164 -17.17 -0.89 -12.31
CA ASN A 164 -17.32 -2.21 -11.70
C ASN A 164 -18.56 -2.33 -10.78
N PHE A 165 -19.29 -1.23 -10.57
CA PHE A 165 -20.42 -1.16 -9.64
C PHE A 165 -21.65 -0.55 -10.32
N SER A 166 -22.38 -1.39 -11.06
CA SER A 166 -23.65 -0.99 -11.64
C SER A 166 -24.74 -0.93 -10.56
N PRO A 167 -25.46 0.20 -10.39
CA PRO A 167 -26.57 0.25 -9.46
C PRO A 167 -27.67 -0.73 -9.90
N THR A 168 -28.10 -1.58 -8.98
CA THR A 168 -29.29 -2.40 -9.17
C THR A 168 -30.44 -1.78 -8.38
N PHE A 169 -31.35 -1.13 -9.09
CA PHE A 169 -32.58 -0.64 -8.49
C PHE A 169 -33.52 -1.83 -8.32
N ARG A 170 -33.65 -2.35 -7.09
CA ARG A 170 -34.70 -3.32 -6.78
C ARG A 170 -36.03 -2.58 -6.76
N THR A 171 -36.97 -3.01 -7.60
CA THR A 171 -38.38 -2.63 -7.45
C THR A 171 -38.83 -3.03 -6.04
N PRO A 172 -39.47 -2.14 -5.26
CA PRO A 172 -39.99 -2.51 -3.95
C PRO A 172 -40.91 -3.73 -4.11
N PRO A 173 -40.90 -4.69 -3.16
CA PRO A 173 -41.86 -5.78 -3.21
C PRO A 173 -43.28 -5.21 -3.20
N THR A 174 -44.08 -5.58 -4.19
CA THR A 174 -45.53 -5.35 -4.16
C THR A 174 -46.10 -6.28 -3.11
N PHE A 175 -46.46 -5.75 -1.94
CA PHE A 175 -47.23 -6.50 -0.96
C PHE A 175 -48.68 -6.66 -1.45
N PRO A 176 -49.29 -7.85 -1.32
CA PRO A 176 -50.72 -8.05 -1.56
C PRO A 176 -51.59 -7.38 -0.48
#